data_AF-A0A2Z5ZUN2-F1
#
_entry.id   AF-A0A2Z5ZUN2-F1
#
_cell.length_a   1.000
_cell.length_b   1.000
_cell.length_c   1.000
_cell.angle_alpha   90.00
_cell.angle_beta   90.00
_cell.angle_gamma   90.00
#
_symmetry.space_group_name_H-M   'P 1'
#
loop_
_entity.id
_entity.type
_entity.pdbx_description
1 polymer ?
#
loop_
_entity_poly.entity_id
_entity_poly.type
_entity_poly.pdbx_seq_one_letter_code
_entity_poly.pdbx_strand_id
1 'polypeptide(L)' 'DGKNKAVKFPWDDGMKVENMEQYYDKIAFSDWTNSLSKTPMLKAQHTEYETWTAGIHGKNNVTCI' A
#
# COMPACT_ATOMS: atom_id res chain seq x y z
N ASP A 1 8.23 8.88 12.11
CA ASP A 1 7.31 9.87 11.54
C ASP A 1 7.96 10.69 10.44
N GLY A 2 7.39 10.67 9.23
CA GLY A 2 7.79 11.59 8.17
C GLY A 2 7.54 13.03 8.60
N LYS A 3 8.55 13.92 8.49
CA LYS A 3 8.58 15.27 9.10
C LYS A 3 7.30 16.10 8.90
N ASN A 4 6.63 15.95 7.75
CA ASN A 4 5.44 16.73 7.40
C ASN A 4 4.18 15.89 7.22
N LYS A 5 4.20 14.58 7.53
CA LYS A 5 3.08 13.64 7.30
C LYS A 5 2.46 13.79 5.90
N ALA A 6 3.30 14.00 4.88
CA ALA A 6 2.87 14.17 3.50
C ALA A 6 2.31 12.86 2.94
N VAL A 7 1.28 12.95 2.09
CA VAL A 7 0.72 11.81 1.37
C VAL A 7 1.80 11.22 0.46
N LYS A 8 1.99 9.90 0.54
CA LYS A 8 2.89 9.15 -0.33
C LYS A 8 2.24 7.81 -0.66
N PHE A 9 2.23 7.44 -1.95
CA PHE A 9 1.84 6.10 -2.37
C PHE A 9 3.03 5.14 -2.22
N PRO A 10 2.86 3.94 -1.65
CA PRO A 10 3.95 3.00 -1.37
C PRO A 10 4.36 2.18 -2.61
N TRP A 11 4.53 2.84 -3.76
CA TRP A 11 4.71 2.18 -5.06
C TRP A 11 6.16 2.11 -5.53
N ASP A 12 7.13 2.53 -4.72
CA ASP A 12 8.56 2.60 -5.09
C ASP A 12 9.11 1.23 -5.53
N ASP A 13 8.60 0.14 -4.93
CA ASP A 13 8.97 -1.25 -5.27
C ASP A 13 7.90 -1.94 -6.16
N GLY A 14 6.84 -1.22 -6.57
CA GLY A 14 5.72 -1.68 -7.40
C GLY A 14 4.36 -1.77 -6.68
N MET A 15 3.30 -2.11 -7.42
CA MET A 15 1.90 -2.02 -6.95
C MET A 15 1.28 -3.35 -6.49
N LYS A 16 2.05 -4.44 -6.42
CA LYS A 16 1.57 -5.70 -5.84
C LYS A 16 1.63 -5.63 -4.31
N VAL A 17 0.80 -6.43 -3.64
CA VAL A 17 0.76 -6.47 -2.17
C VAL A 17 2.11 -6.84 -1.58
N GLU A 18 2.83 -7.79 -2.18
CA GLU A 18 4.15 -8.24 -1.71
C GLU A 18 5.20 -7.12 -1.84
N ASN A 19 5.09 -6.31 -2.89
CA ASN A 19 6.01 -5.19 -3.12
C ASN A 19 5.79 -4.08 -2.08
N MET A 20 4.53 -3.77 -1.77
CA MET A 20 4.21 -2.77 -0.75
C MET A 20 4.57 -3.25 0.66
N GLU A 21 4.36 -4.53 0.97
CA GLU A 21 4.77 -5.15 2.23
C GLU A 21 6.29 -5.04 2.41
N GLN A 22 7.07 -5.46 1.41
CA GLN A 22 8.53 -5.31 1.42
C GLN A 22 8.95 -3.84 1.57
N TYR A 23 8.27 -2.92 0.89
CA TYR A 23 8.54 -1.49 0.97
C TYR A 23 8.40 -0.98 2.41
N TYR A 24 7.29 -1.29 3.08
CA TYR A 24 7.04 -0.85 4.45
C TYR A 24 7.98 -1.49 5.47
N ASP A 25 8.29 -2.78 5.30
CA ASP A 25 9.25 -3.50 6.14
C ASP A 25 10.66 -2.90 6.02
N LYS A 26 11.10 -2.60 4.80
CA LYS A 26 12.43 -2.01 4.52
C LYS A 26 12.66 -0.68 5.23
N ILE A 27 11.60 0.12 5.38
CA ILE A 27 11.66 1.41 6.06
C ILE A 27 11.21 1.35 7.53
N ALA A 28 10.94 0.14 8.04
CA ALA A 28 10.41 -0.11 9.38
C ALA A 28 9.19 0.77 9.73
N PHE A 29 8.28 0.94 8.77
CA PHE A 29 7.09 1.76 8.94
C PHE A 29 5.96 0.99 9.64
N SER A 30 5.20 1.69 10.45
CA SER A 30 3.94 1.20 11.02
C SER A 30 2.96 2.36 11.15
N ASP A 31 1.71 2.11 10.81
CA ASP A 31 0.62 3.08 10.98
C ASP A 31 0.21 3.18 12.46
N TRP A 32 0.09 2.03 13.14
CA TRP A 32 -0.22 1.98 14.57
C TRP A 32 0.28 0.71 15.24
N THR A 33 0.54 0.77 16.55
CA THR A 33 0.71 -0.42 17.38
C THR A 33 -0.67 -0.94 17.81
N ASN A 34 -0.99 -2.19 17.48
CA ASN A 34 -2.22 -2.84 17.93
C ASN A 34 -2.33 -2.80 19.46
N SER A 35 -3.45 -2.28 19.98
CA SER A 35 -3.62 -2.05 21.42
C SER A 35 -3.68 -3.33 22.25
N LEU A 36 -4.06 -4.46 21.63
CA LEU A 36 -4.18 -5.76 22.28
C LEU A 36 -2.88 -6.56 22.14
N SER A 37 -2.48 -6.87 20.90
CA SER A 37 -1.34 -7.76 20.62
C SER A 37 0.02 -7.06 20.68
N LYS A 38 0.03 -5.72 20.70
CA LYS A 38 1.24 -4.88 20.59
C LYS A 38 2.00 -5.03 19.27
N THR A 39 1.40 -5.67 18.27
CA THR A 39 1.97 -5.81 16.92
C THR A 39 2.01 -4.46 16.20
N PRO A 40 3.11 -4.09 15.51
CA PRO A 40 3.12 -2.95 14.59
C PRO A 40 2.30 -3.29 13.34
N MET A 41 1.26 -2.50 13.05
CA MET A 41 0.31 -2.75 11.98
C MET A 41 0.53 -1.81 10.79
N LEU A 42 0.12 -2.29 9.62
CA LEU A 42 -0.06 -1.52 8.40
C LEU A 42 -1.56 -1.40 8.09
N LYS A 43 -2.01 -0.24 7.61
CA LYS A 43 -3.37 -0.04 7.10
C LYS A 43 -3.32 -0.06 5.58
N ALA A 44 -4.19 -0.86 4.97
CA ALA A 44 -4.54 -0.68 3.56
C ALA A 44 -5.71 0.31 3.43
N GLN A 45 -5.65 1.22 2.45
CA GLN A 45 -6.72 2.16 2.12
C GLN A 45 -7.02 2.03 0.63
N HIS A 46 -8.28 1.72 0.33
CA HIS A 46 -8.93 1.75 -0.99
C HIS A 46 -7.94 1.65 -2.18
N THR A 47 -7.51 0.41 -2.44
CA THR A 47 -6.47 0.08 -3.43
C THR A 47 -7.05 -0.16 -4.82
N GLU A 48 -8.01 0.68 -5.25
CA GLU A 48 -8.73 0.46 -6.52
C GLU A 48 -7.80 0.51 -7.72
N TYR A 49 -6.87 1.47 -7.80
CA TYR A 49 -5.99 1.60 -8.96
C TYR A 49 -5.06 0.39 -9.10
N GLU A 50 -4.50 -0.08 -7.99
CA GLU A 50 -3.58 -1.20 -7.95
C GLU A 50 -4.30 -2.52 -8.27
N THR A 51 -5.49 -2.72 -7.70
CA THR A 51 -6.31 -3.92 -7.96
C THR A 51 -6.91 -3.92 -9.37
N TRP A 52 -7.34 -2.75 -9.89
CA TRP A 52 -7.78 -2.59 -11.28
C TRP A 52 -6.65 -2.93 -12.25
N THR A 53 -5.44 -2.40 -12.02
CA THR A 53 -4.25 -2.66 -12.86
C THR A 53 -3.93 -4.16 -12.93
N ALA A 54 -4.12 -4.89 -11.83
CA ALA A 54 -3.90 -6.34 -11.79
C ALA A 54 -5.05 -7.17 -12.41
N GLY A 55 -6.25 -6.61 -12.50
CA GLY A 55 -7.47 -7.26 -13.00
C GLY A 55 -7.50 -7.42 -14.51
N ILE A 56 -8.42 -8.27 -15.02
CA ILE A 56 -8.51 -8.57 -16.46
C ILE A 56 -8.94 -7.35 -17.29
N HIS A 57 -9.81 -6.49 -16.74
CA HIS A 57 -10.21 -5.25 -17.40
C HIS A 57 -9.02 -4.28 -17.53
N GLY A 58 -8.28 -4.04 -16.45
CA GLY A 58 -7.07 -3.19 -16.49
C GLY A 58 -5.98 -3.76 -17.40
N LYS A 59 -5.78 -5.09 -17.41
CA LYS A 59 -4.89 -5.77 -18.37
C LYS A 59 -5.27 -5.57 -19.83
N ASN A 60 -6.55 -5.39 -20.12
CA ASN A 60 -7.08 -5.07 -21.45
C ASN A 60 -7.31 -3.57 -21.64
N ASN A 61 -6.78 -2.73 -20.73
CA ASN A 61 -6.88 -1.27 -20.77
C ASN A 61 -8.34 -0.74 -20.85
N VAL A 62 -9.30 -1.50 -20.32
CA VAL A 62 -10.66 -1.00 -20.11
C VAL A 62 -10.60 -0.03 -18.93
N THR A 63 -10.83 1.25 -19.22
CA THR A 63 -10.62 2.36 -18.30
C THR A 63 -11.68 2.44 -17.21
N CYS A 64 -11.44 3.28 -16.19
CA CYS A 64 -12.39 3.53 -15.11
C CYS A 64 -13.66 4.29 -15.56
N ILE A 65 -13.57 5.01 -16.69
CA ILE A 65 -14.66 5.78 -17.31
C ILE A 65 -15.55 4.85 -18.11
#